data_AF-W4LHH4-F1
#
_entry.id   AF-W4LHH4-F1
#
_cell.length_a   1.000
_cell.length_b   1.000
_cell.length_c   1.000
_cell.angle_alpha   90.00
_cell.angle_beta   90.00
_cell.angle_gamma   90.00
#
_symmetry.space_group_name_H-M   'P 1'
#
loop_
_entity.id
_entity.type
_entity.pdbx_description
1 polymer ?
#
loop_
_entity_poly.entity_id
_entity_poly.type
_entity_poly.pdbx_seq_one_letter_code
_entity_poly.pdbx_strand_id
1 'polypeptide(L)'
;MATSQKIYSYKGQTFGSEREMIMYLLDDYRCVEGFAARYLGAWKDISKEACVTGGLRTVCGREQLHAELLEARLRELGGTPQCEVPEERLADMDYYGSDDHSDIEKLGKIASRLQDPEKVLQFLSQAIEQIDEDRDTRELLATILDDERSTIQWVLASWEDLKP
;
A
#
# COMPACT_ATOMS: atom_id res chain seq x y z
N MET A 1 -8.16 -15.02 37.85
CA MET A 1 -7.25 -15.38 36.75
C MET A 1 -6.84 -14.09 36.09
N ALA A 2 -5.54 -13.79 35.99
CA ALA A 2 -5.08 -12.63 35.23
C ALA A 2 -5.35 -12.94 33.75
N THR A 3 -6.26 -12.21 33.12
CA THR A 3 -6.41 -12.20 31.68
C THR A 3 -5.07 -11.73 31.10
N SER A 4 -4.40 -12.58 30.31
CA SER A 4 -3.25 -12.13 29.53
C SER A 4 -3.74 -11.01 28.63
N GLN A 5 -3.19 -9.81 28.80
CA GLN A 5 -3.50 -8.68 27.94
C GLN A 5 -3.06 -9.03 26.51
N LYS A 6 -3.96 -8.92 25.54
CA LYS A 6 -3.65 -9.12 24.12
C LYS A 6 -2.57 -8.10 23.74
N ILE A 7 -1.49 -8.57 23.12
CA ILE A 7 -0.42 -7.70 22.58
C ILE A 7 -0.75 -7.44 21.12
N TYR A 8 -0.79 -6.16 20.74
CA TYR A 8 -1.03 -5.73 19.38
C TYR A 8 0.30 -5.38 18.71
N SER A 9 0.42 -5.62 17.41
CA SER A 9 1.65 -5.39 16.67
C SER A 9 1.43 -5.05 15.20
N TYR A 10 2.30 -4.19 14.67
CA TYR A 10 2.33 -3.79 13.27
C TYR A 10 3.77 -3.45 12.86
N LYS A 11 4.25 -4.00 11.75
CA LYS A 11 5.62 -3.81 11.21
C LYS A 11 6.74 -3.93 12.27
N GLY A 12 6.62 -4.89 13.19
CA GLY A 12 7.62 -5.16 14.22
C GLY A 12 7.54 -4.26 15.46
N GLN A 13 6.63 -3.28 15.48
CA GLN A 13 6.33 -2.49 16.67
C GLN A 13 5.16 -3.11 17.45
N THR A 14 5.20 -3.02 18.78
CA THR A 14 4.12 -3.44 19.67
C THR A 14 3.35 -2.25 20.23
N PHE A 15 2.07 -2.47 20.54
CA PHE A 15 1.15 -1.45 21.03
C PHE A 15 0.38 -1.95 22.25
N GLY A 16 0.03 -1.04 23.16
CA GLY A 16 -0.67 -1.36 24.41
C GLY A 16 -2.17 -1.61 24.22
N SER A 17 -2.73 -1.19 23.08
CA SER A 17 -4.14 -1.38 22.73
C SER A 17 -4.38 -1.51 21.22
N GLU A 18 -5.55 -2.04 20.86
CA GLU A 18 -6.03 -2.10 19.47
C GLU A 18 -6.05 -0.72 18.82
N ARG A 19 -6.57 0.27 19.56
CA ARG A 19 -6.70 1.64 19.08
C ARG A 19 -5.34 2.26 18.78
N GLU A 20 -4.34 2.08 19.64
CA GLU A 20 -2.99 2.60 19.38
C GLU A 20 -2.38 1.98 18.12
N MET A 21 -2.53 0.67 17.93
CA MET A 21 -2.08 -0.02 16.72
C MET A 21 -2.80 0.49 15.46
N ILE A 22 -4.14 0.61 15.51
CA ILE A 22 -4.95 1.13 14.40
C ILE A 22 -4.51 2.54 14.02
N MET A 23 -4.35 3.43 14.99
CA MET A 23 -3.97 4.82 14.75
C MET A 23 -2.61 4.91 14.07
N TYR A 24 -1.65 4.10 14.52
CA TYR A 24 -0.33 4.02 13.89
C TYR A 24 -0.42 3.43 12.47
N LEU A 25 -1.14 2.32 12.29
CA LEU A 25 -1.31 1.65 11.01
C LEU A 25 -1.93 2.59 9.98
N LEU A 26 -3.03 3.27 10.32
CA LEU A 26 -3.73 4.16 9.39
C LEU A 26 -2.82 5.30 8.95
N ASP A 27 -2.06 5.89 9.87
CA ASP A 27 -1.15 6.99 9.55
C ASP A 27 0.06 6.55 8.71
N ASP A 28 0.66 5.41 9.02
CA ASP A 28 1.75 4.85 8.22
C ASP A 28 1.26 4.45 6.83
N TYR A 29 0.13 3.72 6.77
CA TYR A 29 -0.31 3.11 5.52
C TYR A 29 -0.86 4.15 4.53
N ARG A 30 -1.61 5.16 4.99
CA ARG A 30 -2.02 6.28 4.13
C ARG A 30 -0.83 7.01 3.50
N CYS A 31 0.29 7.09 4.23
CA CYS A 31 1.49 7.76 3.73
C CYS A 31 2.14 6.95 2.60
N VAL A 32 2.22 5.63 2.78
CA VAL A 32 2.74 4.71 1.76
C VAL A 32 1.86 4.73 0.51
N GLU A 33 0.54 4.60 0.67
CA GLU A 33 -0.41 4.60 -0.45
C GLU A 33 -0.42 5.94 -1.21
N GLY A 34 -0.43 7.05 -0.47
CA GLY A 34 -0.37 8.37 -1.09
C GLY A 34 0.96 8.63 -1.82
N PHE A 35 2.05 7.98 -1.41
CA PHE A 35 3.30 8.00 -2.17
C PHE A 35 3.25 7.11 -3.41
N ALA A 36 2.66 5.92 -3.29
CA ALA A 36 2.42 5.01 -4.41
C ALA A 36 1.62 5.66 -5.52
N ALA A 37 0.50 6.29 -5.18
CA ALA A 37 -0.31 7.08 -6.10
C ALA A 37 0.52 8.10 -6.89
N ARG A 38 1.44 8.82 -6.22
CA ARG A 38 2.26 9.86 -6.84
C ARG A 38 3.26 9.30 -7.85
N TYR A 39 4.08 8.32 -7.48
CA TYR A 39 5.09 7.81 -8.41
C TYR A 39 4.48 6.98 -9.54
N LEU A 40 3.38 6.25 -9.28
CA LEU A 40 2.62 5.54 -10.32
C LEU A 40 1.92 6.52 -11.28
N GLY A 41 1.42 7.64 -10.75
CA GLY A 41 0.87 8.73 -11.55
C GLY A 41 1.93 9.35 -12.48
N ALA A 42 3.11 9.65 -11.95
CA ALA A 42 4.23 10.15 -12.75
C ALA A 42 4.63 9.18 -13.87
N TRP A 43 4.69 7.88 -13.56
CA TRP A 43 4.95 6.85 -14.57
C TRP A 43 3.85 6.78 -15.63
N LYS A 44 2.58 6.78 -15.23
CA LYS A 44 1.43 6.74 -16.13
C LYS A 44 1.47 7.86 -17.17
N ASP A 45 1.91 9.04 -16.78
CA ASP A 45 1.94 10.22 -17.65
C ASP A 45 3.02 10.14 -18.75
N ILE A 46 4.03 9.26 -18.58
CA ILE A 46 5.13 9.08 -19.54
C ILE A 46 5.15 7.70 -20.22
N SER A 47 4.38 6.74 -19.73
CA SER A 47 4.28 5.38 -20.28
C SER A 47 3.81 5.42 -21.74
N LYS A 48 4.40 4.57 -22.58
CA LYS A 48 4.07 4.44 -24.01
C LYS A 48 3.34 3.13 -24.30
N GLU A 49 3.40 2.16 -23.39
CA GLU A 49 2.73 0.87 -23.55
C GLU A 49 1.26 0.97 -23.11
N ALA A 50 0.34 0.68 -24.04
CA ALA A 50 -1.10 0.85 -23.81
C ALA A 50 -1.62 -0.06 -22.66
N CYS A 51 -1.08 -1.27 -22.54
CA CYS A 51 -1.43 -2.19 -21.44
C CYS A 51 -1.01 -1.63 -20.07
N VAL A 52 0.17 -1.01 -20.00
CA VAL A 52 0.72 -0.42 -18.77
C VAL A 52 -0.04 0.84 -18.39
N THR A 53 -0.26 1.74 -19.37
CA THR A 53 -1.05 2.95 -19.15
C THR A 53 -2.48 2.62 -18.67
N GLY A 54 -3.11 1.60 -19.25
CA GLY A 54 -4.43 1.15 -18.87
C GLY A 54 -4.50 0.67 -17.42
N GLY A 55 -3.55 -0.19 -17.02
CA GLY A 55 -3.49 -0.68 -15.65
C GLY A 55 -3.11 0.40 -14.62
N LEU A 56 -2.13 1.25 -14.94
CA LEU A 56 -1.73 2.36 -14.07
C LEU A 56 -2.86 3.35 -13.79
N ARG A 57 -3.80 3.57 -14.73
CA ARG A 57 -5.00 4.39 -14.46
C ARG A 57 -5.82 3.83 -13.31
N THR A 58 -6.01 2.52 -13.26
CA THR A 58 -6.78 1.85 -12.22
C THR A 58 -6.01 1.80 -10.91
N VAL A 59 -4.76 1.33 -10.95
CA VAL A 59 -3.93 1.15 -9.74
C VAL A 59 -3.66 2.50 -9.07
N CYS A 60 -3.21 3.52 -9.81
CA CYS A 60 -2.98 4.85 -9.25
C CYS A 60 -4.26 5.45 -8.62
N GLY A 61 -5.43 5.17 -9.21
CA GLY A 61 -6.71 5.60 -8.65
C GLY A 61 -7.05 4.89 -7.34
N ARG A 62 -6.71 3.60 -7.23
CA ARG A 62 -6.87 2.83 -5.98
C ARG A 62 -5.95 3.34 -4.88
N GLU A 63 -4.65 3.49 -5.13
CA GLU A 63 -3.72 3.93 -4.08
C GLU A 63 -4.10 5.31 -3.55
N GLN A 64 -4.56 6.21 -4.44
CA GLN A 64 -5.05 7.53 -4.05
C GLN A 64 -6.31 7.42 -3.17
N LEU A 65 -7.28 6.62 -3.58
CA LEU A 65 -8.50 6.39 -2.81
C LEU A 65 -8.20 5.75 -1.45
N HIS A 66 -7.32 4.75 -1.40
CA HIS A 66 -6.92 4.10 -0.16
C HIS A 66 -6.27 5.09 0.79
N ALA A 67 -5.34 5.92 0.31
CA ALA A 67 -4.73 6.97 1.12
C ALA A 67 -5.77 7.94 1.72
N GLU A 68 -6.74 8.38 0.91
CA GLU A 68 -7.83 9.26 1.34
C GLU A 68 -8.74 8.61 2.38
N LEU A 69 -9.13 7.35 2.17
CA LEU A 69 -9.98 6.59 3.08
C LEU A 69 -9.28 6.35 4.43
N LEU A 70 -8.00 5.95 4.39
CA LEU A 70 -7.19 5.71 5.58
C LEU A 70 -6.98 7.01 6.38
N GLU A 71 -6.70 8.13 5.71
CA GLU A 71 -6.61 9.43 6.37
C GLU A 71 -7.95 9.89 6.96
N ALA A 72 -9.05 9.76 6.21
CA ALA A 72 -10.38 10.10 6.71
C ALA A 72 -10.69 9.29 7.97
N ARG A 73 -10.44 7.97 7.94
CA ARG A 73 -10.64 7.10 9.09
C ARG A 73 -9.77 7.48 10.28
N LEU A 74 -8.50 7.81 10.05
CA LEU A 74 -7.60 8.31 11.09
C LEU A 74 -8.17 9.56 11.78
N ARG A 75 -8.69 10.51 11.00
CA ARG A 75 -9.29 11.76 11.50
C ARG A 75 -10.59 11.52 12.26
N GLU A 76 -11.44 10.61 11.79
CA GLU A 76 -12.67 10.19 12.50
C GLU A 76 -12.36 9.62 13.87
N LEU A 77 -11.27 8.85 13.98
CA LEU A 77 -10.77 8.34 15.25
C LEU A 77 -10.05 9.41 16.09
N GLY A 78 -10.01 10.67 15.67
CA GLY A 78 -9.36 11.78 16.40
C GLY A 78 -7.86 11.87 16.19
N GLY A 79 -7.32 11.18 15.20
CA GLY A 79 -5.92 11.23 14.79
C GLY A 79 -5.62 12.41 13.89
N THR A 80 -4.33 12.66 13.70
CA THR A 80 -3.84 13.61 12.70
C THR A 80 -2.74 12.91 11.90
N PRO A 81 -2.71 13.06 10.56
CA PRO A 81 -1.62 12.53 9.75
C PRO A 81 -0.26 13.07 10.21
N GLN A 82 0.70 12.19 10.52
CA GLN A 82 2.06 12.57 10.96
C GLN A 82 3.17 11.87 10.16
N CYS A 83 2.93 10.65 9.67
CA CYS A 83 3.89 9.91 8.84
C CYS A 83 4.31 10.71 7.60
N GLU A 84 5.61 10.71 7.32
CA GLU A 84 6.20 11.29 6.13
C GLU A 84 6.90 10.19 5.33
N VAL A 85 7.00 10.39 4.01
CA VAL A 85 7.71 9.44 3.15
C VAL A 85 9.21 9.54 3.48
N PRO A 86 9.88 8.42 3.79
CA PRO A 86 11.31 8.44 4.04
C PRO A 86 12.10 9.00 2.84
N GLU A 87 13.15 9.77 3.09
CA GLU A 87 13.92 10.46 2.04
C GLU A 87 14.48 9.47 1.00
N GLU A 88 14.91 8.28 1.44
CA GLU A 88 15.41 7.23 0.56
C GLU A 88 14.36 6.71 -0.44
N ARG A 89 13.07 6.85 -0.11
CA ARG A 89 11.97 6.47 -1.00
C ARG A 89 11.71 7.52 -2.06
N LEU A 90 12.12 8.78 -1.87
CA LEU A 90 11.89 9.86 -2.84
C LEU A 90 12.55 9.56 -4.20
N ALA A 91 13.65 8.81 -4.22
CA ALA A 91 14.28 8.34 -5.45
C ALA A 91 13.38 7.44 -6.32
N ASP A 92 12.31 6.85 -5.76
CA ASP A 92 11.31 6.14 -6.56
C ASP A 92 10.58 7.11 -7.52
N MET A 93 10.34 8.38 -7.12
CA MET A 93 9.73 9.38 -8.01
C MET A 93 10.58 9.61 -9.26
N ASP A 94 11.88 9.84 -9.06
CA ASP A 94 12.82 10.09 -10.17
C ASP A 94 12.89 8.87 -11.09
N TYR A 95 12.96 7.67 -10.51
CA TYR A 95 13.04 6.43 -11.28
C TYR A 95 11.77 6.15 -12.10
N TYR A 96 10.59 6.23 -11.48
CA TYR A 96 9.33 5.89 -12.16
C TYR A 96 8.84 7.00 -13.08
N GLY A 97 9.17 8.26 -12.79
CA GLY A 97 8.84 9.43 -13.60
C GLY A 97 9.82 9.74 -14.74
N SER A 98 10.94 9.01 -14.86
CA SER A 98 11.93 9.21 -15.93
C SER A 98 11.65 8.35 -17.18
N ASP A 99 11.93 8.88 -18.36
CA ASP A 99 11.92 8.15 -19.64
C ASP A 99 13.22 7.37 -19.91
N ASP A 100 14.20 7.44 -19.00
CA ASP A 100 15.44 6.65 -19.02
C ASP A 100 15.20 5.14 -18.78
N HIS A 101 14.01 4.79 -18.27
CA HIS A 101 13.63 3.42 -17.96
C HIS A 101 12.35 3.03 -18.69
N SER A 102 12.40 1.89 -19.36
CA SER A 102 11.25 1.29 -20.04
C SER A 102 10.19 0.80 -19.06
N ASP A 103 8.96 0.62 -19.56
CA ASP A 103 7.85 0.12 -18.74
C ASP A 103 8.13 -1.29 -18.20
N ILE A 104 8.81 -2.16 -18.98
CA ILE A 104 9.20 -3.50 -18.51
C ILE A 104 10.24 -3.45 -17.39
N GLU A 105 11.20 -2.51 -17.43
CA GLU A 105 12.19 -2.35 -16.35
C GLU A 105 11.51 -1.88 -15.05
N LYS A 106 10.59 -0.92 -15.16
CA LYS A 106 9.82 -0.40 -14.03
C LYS A 106 8.91 -1.47 -13.43
N LEU A 107 8.17 -2.20 -14.27
CA LEU A 107 7.39 -3.36 -13.82
C LEU A 107 8.27 -4.41 -13.16
N GLY A 108 9.42 -4.72 -13.74
CA GLY A 108 10.35 -5.71 -13.19
C GLY A 108 10.92 -5.32 -11.83
N LYS A 109 11.22 -4.04 -11.61
CA LYS A 109 11.65 -3.52 -10.30
C LYS A 109 10.59 -3.76 -9.23
N ILE A 110 9.32 -3.47 -9.52
CA ILE A 110 8.21 -3.73 -8.59
C ILE A 110 8.00 -5.24 -8.43
N ALA A 111 7.86 -5.96 -9.54
CA ALA A 111 7.59 -7.40 -9.57
C ALA A 111 8.63 -8.24 -8.82
N SER A 112 9.91 -7.82 -8.82
CA SER A 112 10.98 -8.48 -8.06
C SER A 112 10.71 -8.52 -6.54
N ARG A 113 9.93 -7.56 -6.03
CA ARG A 113 9.53 -7.46 -4.62
C ARG A 113 8.23 -8.21 -4.33
N LEU A 114 7.47 -8.56 -5.38
CA LEU A 114 6.12 -9.12 -5.31
C LEU A 114 6.05 -10.62 -5.62
N GLN A 115 7.19 -11.32 -5.66
CA GLN A 115 7.26 -12.75 -6.02
C GLN A 115 6.49 -13.67 -5.07
N ASP A 116 6.24 -13.23 -3.83
CA ASP A 116 5.40 -13.92 -2.86
C ASP A 116 4.32 -12.95 -2.34
N PRO A 117 3.18 -12.85 -3.06
CA PRO A 117 2.13 -11.87 -2.73
C PRO A 117 1.62 -12.02 -1.29
N GLU A 118 1.43 -13.24 -0.81
CA GLU A 118 0.95 -13.47 0.57
C GLU A 118 1.93 -12.96 1.61
N LYS A 119 3.23 -13.20 1.39
CA LYS A 119 4.27 -12.70 2.28
C LYS A 119 4.37 -11.17 2.24
N VAL A 120 4.22 -10.57 1.06
CA VAL A 120 4.22 -9.11 0.92
C VAL A 120 3.03 -8.49 1.65
N LEU A 121 1.86 -9.09 1.56
CA LEU A 121 0.64 -8.58 2.18
C LEU A 121 0.44 -9.00 3.64
N GLN A 122 1.35 -9.81 4.18
CA GLN A 122 1.27 -10.35 5.53
C GLN A 122 1.19 -9.26 6.60
N PHE A 123 1.86 -8.12 6.39
CA PHE A 123 1.81 -7.01 7.36
C PHE A 123 0.38 -6.46 7.55
N LEU A 124 -0.42 -6.46 6.48
CA LEU A 124 -1.79 -5.95 6.50
C LEU A 124 -2.76 -7.03 6.97
N SER A 125 -2.65 -8.26 6.46
CA SER A 125 -3.53 -9.36 6.89
C SER A 125 -3.38 -9.68 8.37
N GLN A 126 -2.15 -9.71 8.90
CA GLN A 126 -1.92 -9.91 10.34
C GLN A 126 -2.47 -8.76 11.19
N ALA A 127 -2.43 -7.52 10.70
CA ALA A 127 -3.01 -6.41 11.43
C ALA A 127 -4.55 -6.51 11.49
N ILE A 128 -5.19 -6.87 10.38
CA ILE A 128 -6.64 -7.10 10.28
C ILE A 128 -7.10 -8.19 11.27
N GLU A 129 -6.35 -9.30 11.35
CA GLU A 129 -6.63 -10.41 12.27
C GLU A 129 -6.58 -10.01 13.76
N GLN A 130 -5.89 -8.92 14.09
CA GLN A 130 -5.80 -8.42 15.46
C GLN A 130 -6.95 -7.50 15.85
N ILE A 131 -7.79 -7.03 14.91
CA ILE A 131 -8.85 -6.06 15.18
C ILE A 131 -10.16 -6.78 15.54
N ASP A 132 -10.59 -6.65 16.79
CA ASP A 132 -11.82 -7.28 17.29
C ASP A 132 -12.97 -6.27 17.47
N GLU A 133 -12.64 -5.07 17.97
CA GLU A 133 -13.63 -4.07 18.40
C GLU A 133 -13.96 -3.07 17.28
N ASP A 134 -12.96 -2.50 16.61
CA ASP A 134 -13.14 -1.54 15.53
C ASP A 134 -13.42 -2.22 14.19
N ARG A 135 -14.62 -2.79 14.08
CA ARG A 135 -15.05 -3.53 12.89
C ARG A 135 -15.06 -2.69 11.62
N ASP A 136 -15.35 -1.40 11.72
CA ASP A 136 -15.39 -0.50 10.58
C ASP A 136 -13.99 -0.36 9.96
N THR A 137 -12.98 -0.08 10.78
CA THR A 137 -11.57 -0.09 10.33
C THR A 137 -11.16 -1.46 9.79
N ARG A 138 -11.60 -2.55 10.43
CA ARG A 138 -11.27 -3.91 9.97
C ARG A 138 -11.79 -4.20 8.56
N GLU A 139 -13.06 -3.91 8.29
CA GLU A 139 -13.65 -4.17 6.98
C GLU A 139 -13.10 -3.23 5.89
N LEU A 140 -12.78 -1.97 6.25
CA LEU A 140 -12.06 -1.05 5.36
C LEU A 140 -10.72 -1.65 4.93
N LEU A 141 -9.89 -2.07 5.89
CA LEU A 141 -8.58 -2.65 5.61
C LEU A 141 -8.67 -3.98 4.85
N ALA A 142 -9.67 -4.81 5.15
CA ALA A 142 -9.90 -6.06 4.42
C ALA A 142 -10.24 -5.82 2.94
N THR A 143 -11.02 -4.78 2.65
CA THR A 143 -11.36 -4.42 1.26
C THR A 143 -10.14 -3.85 0.53
N ILE A 144 -9.32 -3.03 1.20
CA ILE A 144 -8.04 -2.54 0.66
C ILE A 144 -7.11 -3.73 0.35
N LEU A 145 -7.02 -4.72 1.25
CA LEU A 145 -6.20 -5.92 1.04
C LEU A 145 -6.59 -6.69 -0.23
N ASP A 146 -7.88 -6.77 -0.58
CA ASP A 146 -8.33 -7.41 -1.83
C ASP A 146 -7.96 -6.59 -3.08
N ASP A 147 -7.99 -5.27 -2.98
CA ASP A 147 -7.49 -4.39 -4.04
C ASP A 147 -5.97 -4.54 -4.21
N GLU A 148 -5.20 -4.63 -3.13
CA GLU A 148 -3.75 -4.86 -3.18
C GLU A 148 -3.40 -6.16 -3.90
N ARG A 149 -4.13 -7.24 -3.61
CA ARG A 149 -3.99 -8.51 -4.33
C ARG A 149 -4.20 -8.34 -5.81
N SER A 150 -5.21 -7.56 -6.19
CA SER A 150 -5.52 -7.26 -7.59
C SER A 150 -4.41 -6.44 -8.26
N THR A 151 -3.85 -5.46 -7.55
CA THR A 151 -2.69 -4.67 -8.01
C THR A 151 -1.47 -5.56 -8.24
N ILE A 152 -1.13 -6.43 -7.29
CA ILE A 152 0.00 -7.35 -7.41
C ILE A 152 -0.17 -8.30 -8.60
N GLN A 153 -1.36 -8.89 -8.77
CA GLN A 153 -1.68 -9.75 -9.90
C GLN A 153 -1.48 -9.01 -11.23
N TRP A 154 -1.95 -7.77 -11.33
CA TRP A 154 -1.77 -6.95 -12.52
C TRP A 154 -0.28 -6.65 -12.81
N VAL A 155 0.50 -6.27 -11.79
CA VAL A 155 1.94 -5.99 -11.96
C VAL A 155 2.67 -7.23 -12.49
N LEU A 156 2.44 -8.39 -11.88
CA LEU A 156 3.11 -9.64 -12.25
C LEU A 156 2.71 -10.09 -13.66
N ALA A 157 1.42 -10.05 -14.00
CA ALA A 157 0.92 -10.40 -15.32
C ALA A 157 1.47 -9.45 -16.40
N SER A 158 1.40 -8.13 -16.16
CA SER A 158 1.91 -7.14 -17.11
C SER A 158 3.41 -7.28 -17.32
N TRP A 159 4.17 -7.57 -16.26
CA TRP A 159 5.60 -7.78 -16.38
C TRP A 159 5.92 -9.02 -17.22
N GLU A 160 5.17 -10.10 -17.05
CA GLU A 160 5.33 -11.31 -17.85
C GLU A 160 4.97 -11.08 -19.32
N ASP A 161 3.84 -10.40 -19.58
CA ASP A 161 3.36 -10.12 -20.95
C ASP A 161 4.32 -9.25 -21.77
N LEU A 162 5.12 -8.41 -21.11
CA LEU A 162 6.11 -7.54 -21.75
C LEU A 162 7.47 -8.20 -21.97
N LYS A 163 7.71 -9.40 -21.41
CA LYS A 163 8.97 -10.13 -21.66
C LYS A 163 9.04 -10.57 -23.14
N PRO A 164 10.23 -10.51 -23.74
CA PRO A 164 10.45 -10.90 -25.14
C PRO A 164 10.33 -12.41 -25.38
#